data_AF-A0AAE1NEF4-F1
#
_entry.id   AF-A0AAE1NEF4-F1
#
_cell.length_a   1.000
_cell.length_b   1.000
_cell.length_c   1.000
_cell.angle_alpha   90.00
_cell.angle_beta   90.00
_cell.angle_gamma   90.00
#
_symmetry.space_group_name_H-M   'P 1'
#
loop_
_entity.id
_entity.type
_entity.pdbx_description
1 polymer ?
#
loop_
_entity_poly.entity_id
_entity_poly.type
_entity_poly.pdbx_seq_one_letter_code
_entity_poly.pdbx_strand_id
1 'polypeptide(L)'
;MNGVELRALGPNSFYRYLGIETGATLGSPGVLLTRYRKGLNNINRAPLKPQQKLWCVTEVLQPQLQYPLLHGEVKKGWLKRFDVETQKTMQKIMHLLPDTPMGFFSSRRAGGLGVKCFTTGIPASRLPLHLTPVSSPSPENG
;
A
#
# COMPACT_ATOMS: atom_id res chain seq x y z
N MET A 1 36.98 22.61 7.65
CA MET A 1 35.52 22.83 7.54
C MET A 1 35.12 22.49 6.11
N ASN A 2 34.65 21.27 5.84
CA ASN A 2 34.29 20.86 4.48
C ASN A 2 32.80 21.14 4.28
N GLY A 3 32.47 22.32 3.78
CA GLY A 3 31.10 22.64 3.35
C GLY A 3 30.80 21.91 2.06
N VAL A 4 29.84 20.98 2.07
CA VAL A 4 29.34 20.35 0.85
C VAL A 4 28.29 21.29 0.26
N GLU A 5 28.49 21.74 -0.98
CA GLU A 5 27.51 22.53 -1.71
C GLU A 5 26.24 21.71 -1.94
N LEU A 6 25.13 22.14 -1.35
CA LEU A 6 23.82 21.54 -1.59
C LEU A 6 23.30 22.02 -2.95
N ARG A 7 23.12 21.09 -3.88
CA ARG A 7 22.50 21.37 -5.19
C ARG A 7 21.13 22.01 -4.97
N ALA A 8 20.94 23.23 -5.46
CA ALA A 8 19.62 23.85 -5.55
C ALA A 8 18.75 23.02 -6.52
N LEU A 9 17.70 22.41 -5.97
CA LEU A 9 16.74 21.63 -6.73
C LEU A 9 15.70 22.59 -7.34
N GLY A 10 15.58 22.57 -8.68
CA GLY A 10 14.50 23.25 -9.38
C GLY A 10 13.12 22.67 -9.01
N PRO A 11 12.02 23.39 -9.28
CA PRO A 11 10.66 23.02 -8.84
C PRO A 11 10.15 21.67 -9.37
N ASN A 12 10.68 21.17 -10.49
CA ASN A 12 10.38 19.84 -11.05
C ASN A 12 11.52 18.83 -10.87
N SER A 13 12.54 19.17 -10.09
CA SER A 13 13.65 18.25 -9.83
C SER A 13 13.35 17.39 -8.61
N PHE A 14 13.59 16.09 -8.76
CA PHE A 14 13.44 15.10 -7.72
C PHE A 14 14.84 14.59 -7.37
N TYR A 15 15.14 14.46 -6.09
CA TYR A 15 16.34 13.80 -5.59
C TYR A 15 15.96 12.48 -4.94
N ARG A 16 16.84 11.49 -4.94
CA ARG A 16 16.55 10.20 -4.32
C ARG A 16 17.06 10.19 -2.89
N TYR A 17 16.14 10.18 -1.93
CA TYR A 17 16.44 10.03 -0.51
C TYR A 17 15.84 8.74 0.03
N LEU A 18 16.66 7.91 0.68
CA LEU A 18 16.26 6.61 1.24
C LEU A 18 15.50 5.71 0.24
N GLY A 19 15.85 5.79 -1.05
CA GLY A 19 15.23 5.00 -2.10
C GLY A 19 13.92 5.57 -2.67
N ILE A 20 13.45 6.72 -2.18
CA ILE A 20 12.27 7.45 -2.66
C ILE A 20 12.71 8.68 -3.45
N GLU A 21 12.01 9.00 -4.54
CA GLU A 21 12.12 10.29 -5.22
C GLU A 21 11.41 11.38 -4.39
N THR A 22 12.22 12.16 -3.67
CA THR A 22 11.82 13.29 -2.86
C THR A 22 12.01 14.57 -3.68
N GLY A 23 10.98 15.40 -3.81
CA GLY A 23 11.02 16.68 -4.55
C GLY A 23 9.87 17.57 -4.09
N ALA A 24 9.70 18.75 -4.71
CA ALA A 24 8.60 19.67 -4.36
C ALA A 24 7.21 19.04 -4.51
N THR A 25 7.09 18.03 -5.38
CA THR A 25 6.06 16.99 -5.31
C THR A 25 6.74 15.70 -4.89
N LEU A 26 6.37 15.10 -3.76
CA LEU A 26 6.82 13.74 -3.46
C LEU A 26 6.33 12.83 -4.61
N GLY A 27 7.20 11.98 -5.17
CA GLY A 27 7.01 11.29 -6.46
C GLY A 27 5.55 10.96 -6.79
N SER A 28 5.10 11.37 -7.98
CA SER A 28 3.68 11.32 -8.37
C SER A 28 3.05 9.95 -8.05
N PRO A 29 1.88 9.92 -7.37
CA PRO A 29 1.21 8.67 -7.03
C PRO A 29 0.90 7.79 -8.27
N GLY A 30 0.85 8.39 -9.46
CA GLY A 30 0.75 7.67 -10.73
C GLY A 30 1.99 6.83 -11.07
N VAL A 31 3.20 7.35 -10.82
CA VAL A 31 4.46 6.61 -11.04
C VAL A 31 4.54 5.43 -10.09
N LEU A 32 4.19 5.64 -8.82
CA LEU A 32 4.15 4.57 -7.82
C LEU A 32 3.12 3.48 -8.18
N LEU A 33 1.94 3.87 -8.67
CA LEU A 33 0.92 2.93 -9.14
C LEU A 33 1.40 2.11 -10.34
N THR A 34 2.09 2.73 -11.30
CA THR A 34 2.68 2.02 -12.45
C THR A 34 3.74 1.02 -12.01
N ARG A 35 4.63 1.41 -11.08
CA ARG A 35 5.63 0.50 -10.50
C ARG A 35 4.96 -0.66 -9.77
N TYR A 36 3.90 -0.40 -9.02
CA TYR A 36 3.13 -1.41 -8.29
C TYR A 36 2.45 -2.41 -9.23
N ARG A 37 1.78 -1.92 -10.28
CA ARG A 37 1.17 -2.74 -11.33
C ARG A 37 2.20 -3.64 -12.02
N LYS A 38 3.39 -3.11 -12.30
CA LYS A 38 4.49 -3.90 -12.87
C LYS A 38 4.91 -5.02 -11.91
N GLY A 39 5.06 -4.73 -10.62
CA GLY A 39 5.36 -5.74 -9.59
C GLY A 39 4.29 -6.82 -9.50
N LEU A 40 3.01 -6.42 -9.44
CA LEU A 40 1.87 -7.34 -9.43
C LEU A 40 1.83 -8.24 -10.67
N ASN A 41 2.05 -7.66 -11.86
CA ASN A 41 2.08 -8.42 -13.11
C ASN A 41 3.24 -9.42 -13.15
N ASN A 42 4.42 -9.03 -12.66
CA ASN A 42 5.57 -9.93 -12.56
C ASN A 42 5.29 -11.12 -11.63
N ILE A 43 4.69 -10.88 -10.46
CA ILE A 43 4.30 -11.94 -9.52
C ILE A 43 3.23 -12.85 -10.14
N ASN A 44 2.25 -12.26 -10.84
CA ASN A 44 1.20 -13.03 -11.49
C ASN A 44 1.75 -13.97 -12.56
N ARG A 45 2.70 -13.50 -13.38
CA ARG A 45 3.33 -14.28 -14.46
C ARG A 45 4.37 -15.29 -13.97
N ALA A 46 4.93 -15.12 -12.78
CA ALA A 46 5.93 -16.03 -12.25
C ALA A 46 5.36 -17.45 -12.06
N PRO A 47 6.13 -18.51 -12.35
CA PRO A 47 5.72 -19.91 -12.14
C PRO A 47 5.82 -20.30 -10.66
N LEU A 48 5.03 -19.63 -9.81
CA LEU A 48 4.98 -19.83 -8.35
C LEU A 48 3.63 -20.39 -7.93
N LYS A 49 3.60 -21.11 -6.79
CA LYS A 49 2.33 -21.56 -6.20
C LYS A 49 1.49 -20.35 -5.78
N PRO A 50 0.14 -20.39 -5.87
CA PRO A 50 -0.72 -19.28 -5.49
C PRO A 50 -0.47 -18.74 -4.07
N GLN A 51 -0.19 -19.63 -3.12
CA GLN A 51 0.19 -19.29 -1.74
C GLN A 51 1.50 -18.48 -1.67
N GLN A 52 2.51 -18.85 -2.46
CA GLN A 52 3.78 -18.12 -2.53
C GLN A 52 3.58 -16.75 -3.18
N LYS A 53 2.73 -16.67 -4.22
CA LYS A 53 2.37 -15.39 -4.84
C LYS A 53 1.66 -14.46 -3.86
N LEU A 54 0.71 -14.99 -3.08
CA LEU A 54 0.04 -14.25 -2.02
C LEU A 54 1.06 -13.69 -1.02
N TRP A 55 1.96 -14.54 -0.51
CA TRP A 55 3.02 -14.14 0.41
C TRP A 55 3.91 -13.03 -0.19
N CYS A 56 4.33 -13.16 -1.45
CA CYS A 56 5.12 -12.13 -2.13
C CYS A 56 4.39 -10.78 -2.18
N VAL A 57 3.08 -10.76 -2.42
CA VAL A 57 2.35 -9.50 -2.46
C VAL A 57 2.19 -8.92 -1.06
N THR A 58 1.78 -9.70 -0.07
CA THR A 58 1.47 -9.19 1.27
C THR A 58 2.70 -8.81 2.08
N GLU A 59 3.77 -9.61 1.99
CA GLU A 59 4.96 -9.45 2.82
C GLU A 59 6.10 -8.71 2.11
N VAL A 60 6.17 -8.73 0.78
CA VAL A 60 7.25 -8.05 0.02
C VAL A 60 6.73 -6.79 -0.66
N LEU A 61 5.70 -6.92 -1.52
CA LEU A 61 5.30 -5.82 -2.40
C LEU A 61 4.52 -4.73 -1.64
N GLN A 62 3.59 -5.10 -0.76
CA GLN A 62 2.79 -4.13 -0.01
C GLN A 62 3.64 -3.25 0.93
N PRO A 63 4.55 -3.79 1.77
CA PRO A 63 5.36 -2.97 2.67
C PRO A 63 6.29 -1.99 1.94
N GLN A 64 6.81 -2.37 0.77
CA GLN A 64 7.60 -1.47 -0.08
C GLN A 64 6.82 -0.22 -0.52
N LEU A 65 5.50 -0.32 -0.65
CA LEU A 65 4.63 0.82 -0.94
C LEU A 65 4.18 1.57 0.31
N GLN A 66 4.05 0.89 1.45
CA GLN A 66 3.58 1.53 2.68
C GLN A 66 4.47 2.72 3.08
N TYR A 67 5.79 2.59 2.97
CA TYR A 67 6.70 3.66 3.36
C TYR A 67 6.55 4.94 2.50
N PRO A 68 6.61 4.89 1.15
CA PRO A 68 6.32 6.06 0.31
C PRO A 68 4.91 6.63 0.48
N LEU A 69 3.90 5.77 0.62
CA LEU A 69 2.51 6.20 0.80
C LEU A 69 2.28 6.86 2.17
N LEU A 70 3.02 6.44 3.20
CA LEU A 70 2.92 7.01 4.54
C LEU A 70 3.50 8.43 4.57
N HIS A 71 4.67 8.62 3.97
CA HIS A 71 5.41 9.90 3.98
C HIS A 71 4.93 10.88 2.90
N GLY A 72 4.23 10.40 1.86
CA GLY A 72 3.69 11.23 0.79
C GLY A 72 2.31 11.81 1.04
N GLU A 73 2.05 12.98 0.47
CA GLU A 73 0.69 13.55 0.42
C GLU A 73 -0.16 12.83 -0.63
N VAL A 74 -0.65 11.65 -0.28
CA VAL A 74 -1.48 10.81 -1.17
C VAL A 74 -2.95 10.96 -0.82
N LYS A 75 -3.75 11.42 -1.79
CA LYS A 75 -5.21 11.51 -1.66
C LYS A 75 -5.83 10.10 -1.52
N LYS A 76 -6.93 10.00 -0.76
CA LYS A 76 -7.71 8.75 -0.58
C LYS A 76 -8.06 8.05 -1.91
N GLY A 77 -8.39 8.83 -2.95
CA GLY A 77 -8.70 8.29 -4.28
C GLY A 77 -7.55 7.50 -4.92
N TRP A 78 -6.30 7.89 -4.66
CA TRP A 78 -5.13 7.14 -5.11
C TRP A 78 -4.95 5.85 -4.31
N LEU A 79 -5.09 5.90 -2.99
CA LEU A 79 -5.04 4.71 -2.13
C LEU A 79 -6.06 3.64 -2.55
N LYS A 80 -7.29 4.06 -2.89
CA LYS A 80 -8.34 3.17 -3.41
C LYS A 80 -7.93 2.49 -4.71
N ARG A 81 -7.18 3.17 -5.59
CA ARG A 81 -6.68 2.55 -6.84
C ARG A 81 -5.67 1.44 -6.53
N PHE A 82 -4.77 1.62 -5.56
CA PHE A 82 -3.86 0.56 -5.14
C PHE A 82 -4.62 -0.66 -4.60
N ASP A 83 -5.64 -0.43 -3.77
CA ASP A 83 -6.48 -1.51 -3.21
C ASP A 83 -7.18 -2.31 -4.32
N VAL A 84 -7.81 -1.62 -5.28
CA VAL A 84 -8.51 -2.25 -6.42
C VAL A 84 -7.55 -3.09 -7.27
N GLU A 85 -6.36 -2.57 -7.59
CA GLU A 85 -5.36 -3.32 -8.37
C GLU A 85 -4.85 -4.56 -7.63
N THR A 86 -4.66 -4.45 -6.31
CA THR A 86 -4.29 -5.58 -5.45
C THR A 86 -5.36 -6.66 -5.48
N GLN A 87 -6.62 -6.28 -5.26
CA GLN A 87 -7.76 -7.19 -5.23
C GLN A 87 -7.96 -7.89 -6.57
N LYS A 88 -7.94 -7.15 -7.68
CA LYS A 88 -8.05 -7.73 -9.03
C LYS A 88 -6.93 -8.74 -9.30
N THR A 89 -5.72 -8.45 -8.84
CA THR A 89 -4.58 -9.37 -9.03
C THR A 89 -4.73 -10.61 -8.15
N MET A 90 -5.18 -10.44 -6.90
CA MET A 90 -5.45 -11.57 -5.99
C MET A 90 -6.56 -12.48 -6.50
N GLN A 91 -7.64 -11.90 -7.01
CA GLN A 91 -8.72 -12.65 -7.65
C GLN A 91 -8.19 -13.51 -8.79
N LYS A 92 -7.29 -12.97 -9.63
CA LYS A 92 -6.66 -13.74 -10.71
C LYS A 92 -5.73 -14.84 -10.22
N ILE A 93 -4.87 -14.55 -9.24
CA ILE A 93 -3.89 -15.51 -8.71
C ILE A 93 -4.57 -16.69 -8.03
N MET A 94 -5.67 -16.43 -7.31
CA MET A 94 -6.39 -17.44 -6.53
C MET A 94 -7.63 -17.98 -7.24
N HIS A 95 -7.88 -17.55 -8.48
CA HIS A 95 -9.07 -17.92 -9.26
C HIS A 95 -10.39 -17.67 -8.52
N LEU A 96 -10.48 -16.55 -7.79
CA LEU A 96 -11.67 -16.15 -7.05
C LEU A 96 -12.71 -15.49 -7.96
N LEU A 97 -13.97 -15.55 -7.53
CA LEU A 97 -15.07 -14.88 -8.22
C LEU A 97 -14.90 -13.35 -8.17
N PRO A 98 -15.26 -12.61 -9.23
CA PRO A 98 -15.17 -11.14 -9.23
C PRO A 98 -15.92 -10.46 -8.09
N ASP A 99 -17.01 -11.07 -7.61
CA ASP A 99 -17.90 -10.55 -6.57
C ASP A 99 -17.47 -10.93 -5.13
N THR A 100 -16.18 -11.23 -4.95
CA THR A 100 -15.66 -11.58 -3.61
C THR A 100 -15.73 -10.36 -2.68
N PRO A 101 -16.33 -10.49 -1.48
CA PRO A 101 -16.47 -9.36 -0.57
C PRO A 101 -15.13 -8.82 -0.09
N MET A 102 -15.03 -7.50 0.06
CA MET A 102 -13.84 -6.79 0.52
C MET A 102 -13.25 -7.36 1.82
N GLY A 103 -14.12 -7.81 2.75
CA GLY A 103 -13.72 -8.37 4.04
C GLY A 103 -12.91 -9.66 3.93
N PHE A 104 -13.10 -10.44 2.87
CA PHE A 104 -12.32 -11.66 2.62
C PHE A 104 -10.84 -11.34 2.37
N PHE A 105 -10.53 -10.21 1.73
CA PHE A 105 -9.16 -9.81 1.48
C PHE A 105 -8.45 -9.33 2.75
N SER A 106 -9.13 -8.59 3.63
CA SER A 106 -8.51 -7.94 4.78
C SER A 106 -8.41 -8.83 6.03
N SER A 107 -9.36 -9.73 6.25
CA SER A 107 -9.50 -10.44 7.53
C SER A 107 -8.55 -11.62 7.67
N ARG A 108 -7.31 -11.41 8.15
CA ARG A 108 -6.38 -12.54 8.40
C ARG A 108 -6.87 -13.49 9.50
N ARG A 109 -7.47 -12.95 10.57
CA ARG A 109 -7.90 -13.73 11.75
C ARG A 109 -9.19 -14.52 11.54
N ALA A 110 -10.08 -14.07 10.65
CA ALA A 110 -11.32 -14.77 10.34
C ALA A 110 -11.22 -15.64 9.06
N GLY A 111 -10.01 -16.10 8.71
CA GLY A 111 -9.80 -17.02 7.58
C GLY A 111 -9.70 -16.37 6.18
N GLY A 112 -9.55 -15.06 6.10
CA GLY A 112 -9.30 -14.33 4.85
C GLY A 112 -7.82 -14.23 4.47
N LEU A 113 -7.55 -13.53 3.37
CA LEU A 113 -6.21 -13.49 2.73
C LEU A 113 -5.19 -12.62 3.45
N GLY A 114 -5.62 -11.76 4.38
CA GLY A 114 -4.73 -10.90 5.16
C GLY A 114 -3.94 -9.89 4.32
N VAL A 115 -4.51 -9.45 3.20
CA VAL A 115 -4.02 -8.37 2.35
C VAL A 115 -4.33 -7.04 3.02
N LYS A 116 -3.31 -6.20 3.21
CA LYS A 116 -3.49 -4.90 3.86
C LYS A 116 -4.28 -3.94 2.96
N CYS A 117 -5.30 -3.27 3.49
CA CYS A 117 -5.99 -2.20 2.79
C CYS A 117 -5.22 -0.88 2.95
N PHE A 118 -4.73 -0.28 1.88
CA PHE A 118 -4.04 1.01 1.90
C PHE A 118 -4.97 2.15 2.31
N THR A 119 -6.23 2.12 1.86
CA THR A 119 -7.21 3.18 2.17
C THR A 119 -7.47 3.33 3.67
N THR A 120 -7.46 2.23 4.43
CA THR A 120 -7.69 2.25 5.88
C THR A 120 -6.37 2.25 6.65
N GLY A 121 -5.37 1.50 6.18
CA GLY A 121 -4.10 1.31 6.87
C GLY A 121 -3.22 2.55 6.90
N ILE A 122 -3.12 3.29 5.79
CA ILE A 122 -2.24 4.48 5.73
C ILE A 122 -2.75 5.60 6.67
N PRO A 123 -4.04 5.99 6.66
CA PRO A 123 -4.54 6.97 7.64
C PRO A 123 -4.36 6.49 9.08
N ALA A 124 -4.63 5.22 9.38
CA ALA A 124 -4.46 4.66 10.72
C ALA A 124 -3.01 4.75 11.21
N SER A 125 -2.03 4.52 10.34
CA SER A 125 -0.60 4.64 10.67
C SER A 125 -0.11 6.09 10.82
N ARG A 126 -0.86 7.08 10.32
CA ARG A 126 -0.54 8.51 10.51
C ARG A 126 -1.12 9.07 11.80
N LEU A 127 -2.15 8.43 12.35
CA LEU A 127 -2.74 8.88 13.59
C LEU A 127 -1.71 8.69 14.72
N PRO A 128 -1.50 9.72 15.56
CA PRO A 128 -0.61 9.59 16.69
C PRO A 128 -1.22 8.61 17.70
N LEU A 129 -0.36 7.78 18.31
CA LEU A 129 -0.73 6.69 19.22
C LEU A 129 -1.69 7.08 20.36
N HIS A 130 -1.76 8.37 20.74
CA HIS A 130 -2.61 8.87 21.82
C HIS A 130 -4.07 9.14 21.40
N LEU A 131 -4.41 9.10 20.12
CA LEU A 131 -5.78 9.25 19.61
C LEU A 131 -6.32 7.90 19.17
N THR A 132 -6.48 6.95 20.09
CA THR A 132 -7.33 5.79 19.82
C THR A 132 -8.77 6.27 19.70
N PRO A 133 -9.54 5.81 18.69
CA PRO A 133 -10.97 6.09 18.65
C PRO A 133 -11.59 5.56 19.94
N VAL A 134 -12.28 6.45 20.66
CA VAL A 134 -13.12 6.11 21.81
C VAL A 134 -13.92 4.85 21.48
N SER A 135 -13.77 3.85 22.34
CA SER A 135 -14.50 2.59 22.36
C SER A 135 -15.96 2.78 21.94
N SER A 136 -16.36 2.13 20.86
CA SER A 136 -17.76 1.78 20.64
C SER A 136 -18.24 0.95 21.84
N PRO A 137 -19.39 1.28 22.47
CA PRO A 137 -19.89 0.51 23.59
C PRO A 137 -20.19 -0.93 23.14
N SER A 138 -19.70 -1.90 23.90
CA SER A 138 -20.05 -3.31 23.78
C SER A 138 -21.57 -3.46 23.78
N PRO A 139 -22.16 -4.33 22.94
CA PRO A 139 -23.56 -4.70 23.13
C PRO A 139 -23.65 -5.43 24.48
N GLU A 140 -24.29 -4.76 25.42
CA GLU A 140 -24.78 -5.36 26.65
C GLU A 140 -25.73 -6.51 26.30
N ASN A 141 -25.52 -7.65 26.95
CA ASN A 141 -26.37 -8.82 26.84
C ASN A 141 -27.79 -8.48 27.32
N GLY A 142 -28.79 -8.82 26.52
CA GLY A 142 -30.20 -8.87 26.85
C GLY A 142 -30.88 -9.96 26.06
#